data_AF-K3YDP6-F1
#
_entry.id   AF-K3YDP6-F1
#
_cell.length_a   1.000
_cell.length_b   1.000
_cell.length_c   1.000
_cell.angle_alpha   90.00
_cell.angle_beta   90.00
_cell.angle_gamma   90.00
#
_symmetry.space_group_name_H-M   'P 1'
#
loop_
_entity.id
_entity.type
_entity.pdbx_description
1 polymer ?
#
loop_
_entity_poly.entity_id
_entity_poly.type
_entity_poly.pdbx_seq_one_letter_code
_entity_poly.pdbx_strand_id
1 'polypeptide(L)'
;PILPAATCARLRPPAPSLRFLRRKSARGGDRISKMVLQNDIDLLNPPAELEKLKHKKKRLVQSPNSFFMDVKCQGCFSITTVFSHSQTVVVCPGCQTVLCQPTGGKARLTEGCSFRRKGD
;
A
#
# COMPACT_ATOMS: atom_id res chain seq x y z
N PRO A 1 -18.21 -37.44 -33.02
CA PRO A 1 -18.19 -36.73 -31.72
C PRO A 1 -17.85 -35.25 -31.94
N ILE A 2 -18.91 -34.45 -32.06
CA ILE A 2 -19.04 -33.05 -31.61
C ILE A 2 -18.09 -31.99 -32.23
N LEU A 3 -18.57 -31.38 -33.32
CA LEU A 3 -18.33 -29.98 -33.73
C LEU A 3 -19.00 -28.99 -32.74
N PRO A 4 -18.87 -27.63 -32.84
CA PRO A 4 -17.82 -26.79 -33.41
C PRO A 4 -17.44 -25.58 -32.52
N ALA A 5 -16.46 -24.81 -32.99
CA ALA A 5 -16.20 -23.44 -32.58
C ALA A 5 -17.49 -22.58 -32.56
N ALA A 6 -17.86 -22.09 -31.39
CA ALA A 6 -18.92 -21.10 -31.22
C ALA A 6 -18.30 -19.71 -31.02
N THR A 7 -18.53 -18.87 -32.03
CA THR A 7 -18.58 -17.41 -31.97
C THR A 7 -19.11 -16.87 -30.64
N CYS A 8 -18.34 -16.03 -29.95
CA CYS A 8 -18.89 -15.16 -28.92
C CYS A 8 -18.68 -13.70 -29.32
N ALA A 9 -19.82 -13.05 -29.54
CA ALA A 9 -19.96 -11.73 -30.13
C ALA A 9 -19.41 -10.62 -29.22
N ARG A 10 -18.95 -9.57 -29.90
CA ARG A 10 -18.71 -8.25 -29.33
C ARG A 10 -19.99 -7.76 -28.65
N LEU A 11 -19.94 -7.54 -27.34
CA LEU A 11 -20.90 -6.71 -26.62
C LEU A 11 -20.12 -5.66 -25.82
N ARG A 12 -20.06 -4.45 -26.39
CA ARG A 12 -19.68 -3.22 -25.67
C ARG A 12 -20.80 -2.89 -24.68
N PRO A 13 -20.53 -2.62 -23.40
CA PRO A 13 -21.49 -1.96 -22.54
C PRO A 13 -21.58 -0.46 -22.90
N PRO A 14 -22.79 0.15 -22.85
CA PRO A 14 -23.04 1.55 -23.18
C PRO A 14 -22.51 2.50 -22.10
N ALA A 15 -22.10 3.69 -22.53
CA ALA A 15 -21.74 4.80 -21.65
C ALA A 15 -22.95 5.25 -20.81
N PRO A 16 -22.81 5.43 -19.49
CA PRO A 16 -23.80 6.16 -18.71
C PRO A 16 -23.58 7.67 -18.88
N SER A 17 -24.69 8.32 -19.23
CA SER A 17 -24.88 9.73 -19.45
C SER A 17 -24.49 10.61 -18.25
N LEU A 18 -23.97 11.77 -18.62
CA LEU A 18 -23.79 12.97 -17.83
C LEU A 18 -25.00 13.34 -16.92
N ARG A 19 -24.65 13.86 -15.74
CA ARG A 19 -25.42 14.78 -14.86
C ARG A 19 -26.40 14.16 -13.88
N PHE A 20 -25.95 14.06 -12.61
CA PHE A 20 -26.77 14.52 -11.50
C PHE A 20 -25.92 15.27 -10.48
N LEU A 21 -25.96 16.61 -10.55
CA LEU A 21 -25.49 17.48 -9.47
C LEU A 21 -26.39 17.25 -8.24
N ARG A 22 -25.80 17.01 -7.06
CA ARG A 22 -26.06 17.87 -5.88
C ARG A 22 -25.24 17.50 -4.64
N ARG A 23 -24.52 18.53 -4.17
CA ARG A 23 -24.32 18.94 -2.77
C ARG A 23 -23.87 17.87 -1.76
N LYS A 24 -22.57 17.85 -1.48
CA LYS A 24 -22.08 17.70 -0.11
C LYS A 24 -21.39 18.99 0.32
N SER A 25 -22.19 19.79 1.04
CA SER A 25 -21.84 20.67 2.15
C SER A 25 -20.37 21.09 2.24
N ALA A 26 -20.13 22.34 1.85
CA ALA A 26 -19.09 23.16 2.44
C ALA A 26 -19.40 23.31 3.94
N ARG A 27 -18.60 22.66 4.77
CA ARG A 27 -18.33 22.98 6.18
C ARG A 27 -16.81 22.79 6.29
N GLY A 28 -16.00 23.85 6.29
CA GLY A 28 -16.02 24.90 7.31
C GLY A 28 -15.29 24.33 8.53
N GLY A 29 -13.98 24.54 8.59
CA GLY A 29 -13.10 24.00 9.63
C GLY A 29 -11.65 24.38 9.35
N ASP A 30 -11.27 25.52 9.90
CA ASP A 30 -9.99 26.21 9.80
C ASP A 30 -8.77 25.28 9.86
N ARG A 31 -7.91 25.38 8.85
CA ARG A 31 -6.47 25.21 9.09
C ARG A 31 -5.79 26.39 8.46
N ILE A 32 -5.62 27.42 9.29
CA ILE A 32 -4.60 28.44 9.13
C ILE A 32 -3.37 27.72 8.57
N SER A 33 -3.11 27.94 7.29
CA SER A 33 -1.84 27.63 6.66
C SER A 33 -0.82 28.37 7.49
N LYS A 34 -0.21 27.68 8.46
CA LYS A 34 1.05 28.11 9.05
C LYS A 34 2.01 28.02 7.86
N MET A 35 2.08 29.10 7.09
CA MET A 35 3.24 29.47 6.32
C MET A 35 4.35 29.53 7.36
N VAL A 36 4.99 28.39 7.60
CA VAL A 36 6.21 28.35 8.37
C VAL A 36 7.17 29.20 7.54
N LEU A 37 7.45 30.41 8.03
CA LEU A 37 8.46 31.28 7.47
C LEU A 37 9.72 30.44 7.26
N GLN A 38 10.37 30.58 6.10
CA GLN A 38 11.52 29.77 5.70
C GLN A 38 12.71 29.82 6.70
N ASN A 39 12.66 30.69 7.72
CA ASN A 39 13.76 31.03 8.61
C ASN A 39 13.57 30.65 10.09
N ASP A 40 12.43 30.09 10.50
CA ASP A 40 12.18 29.67 11.90
C ASP A 40 11.95 28.16 12.04
N ILE A 41 12.63 27.37 11.21
CA ILE A 41 12.59 25.91 11.33
C ILE A 41 13.60 25.52 12.42
N ASP A 42 13.10 25.29 13.63
CA ASP A 42 13.88 24.73 14.72
C ASP A 42 14.58 23.45 14.24
N LEU A 43 15.90 23.51 14.11
CA LEU A 43 16.75 22.42 13.62
C LEU A 43 16.73 21.21 14.56
N LEU A 44 16.47 21.45 15.85
CA LEU A 44 16.38 20.41 16.87
C LEU A 44 15.00 19.75 16.86
N ASN A 45 13.94 20.50 16.54
CA ASN A 45 12.56 20.01 16.56
C ASN A 45 11.80 20.31 15.25
N PRO A 46 12.23 19.74 14.10
CA PRO A 46 11.51 19.92 12.85
C PRO A 46 10.10 19.31 12.94
N PRO A 47 9.08 19.92 12.30
CA PRO A 47 7.73 19.39 12.32
C PRO A 47 7.66 18.03 11.60
N ALA A 48 6.90 17.09 12.18
CA ALA A 48 6.83 15.69 11.73
C ALA A 48 6.44 15.51 10.25
N GLU A 49 5.70 16.45 9.68
CA GLU A 49 5.33 16.43 8.26
C GLU A 49 6.55 16.62 7.34
N LEU A 50 7.50 17.50 7.72
CA LEU A 50 8.72 17.72 6.94
C LEU A 50 9.69 16.54 7.06
N GLU A 51 9.75 15.88 8.21
CA GLU A 51 10.63 14.73 8.41
C GLU A 51 10.23 13.49 7.60
N LYS A 52 8.93 13.26 7.42
CA LYS A 52 8.42 12.13 6.62
C LYS A 52 8.80 12.23 5.15
N LEU A 53 8.89 13.44 4.61
CA LEU A 53 9.29 13.71 3.22
C LEU A 53 10.80 13.53 3.00
N LYS A 54 11.61 13.66 4.06
CA LYS A 54 13.06 13.48 3.97
C LYS A 54 13.43 12.02 3.71
N HIS A 55 14.49 11.85 2.93
CA HIS A 55 15.11 10.54 2.72
C HIS A 55 15.63 9.95 4.05
N LYS A 56 15.56 8.62 4.21
CA LYS A 56 15.91 7.90 5.45
C LYS A 56 17.27 8.25 6.08
N LYS A 57 18.29 8.58 5.26
CA LYS A 57 19.62 9.02 5.76
C LYS A 57 19.73 10.51 6.10
N LYS A 58 18.80 11.34 5.60
CA LYS A 58 18.78 12.80 5.77
C LYS A 58 17.79 13.28 6.85
N ARG A 59 17.17 12.35 7.57
CA ARG A 59 16.37 12.65 8.76
C ARG A 59 17.28 13.06 9.91
N LEU A 60 16.73 13.76 10.90
CA LEU A 60 17.47 14.16 12.10
C LEU A 60 18.06 12.93 12.79
N VAL A 61 17.24 11.89 12.96
CA VAL A 61 17.67 10.56 13.40
C VAL A 61 17.43 9.57 12.26
N GLN A 62 18.46 8.77 11.97
CA GLN A 62 18.37 7.76 10.93
C GLN A 62 17.51 6.59 11.42
N SER A 63 16.48 6.26 10.64
CA SER A 63 15.59 5.13 10.90
C SER A 63 15.28 4.37 9.60
N PRO A 64 15.13 3.04 9.66
CA PRO A 64 14.76 2.25 8.50
C PRO A 64 13.33 2.59 8.03
N ASN A 65 13.08 2.46 6.72
CA ASN A 65 11.74 2.57 6.14
C ASN A 65 11.05 1.20 5.95
N SER A 66 11.77 0.13 6.24
CA SER A 66 11.28 -1.24 6.17
C SER A 66 10.63 -1.65 7.49
N PHE A 67 9.75 -2.65 7.43
CA PHE A 67 9.02 -3.14 8.58
C PHE A 67 8.77 -4.64 8.40
N PHE A 68 8.59 -5.34 9.51
CA PHE A 68 8.12 -6.72 9.52
C PHE A 68 6.59 -6.74 9.52
N MET A 69 6.01 -7.62 8.72
CA MET A 69 4.57 -7.81 8.63
C MET A 69 4.21 -9.27 8.87
N ASP A 70 3.10 -9.49 9.55
CA ASP A 70 2.50 -10.79 9.75
C ASP A 70 1.51 -11.02 8.61
N VAL A 71 1.84 -11.94 7.70
CA VAL A 71 1.00 -12.31 6.56
C VAL A 71 0.26 -13.61 6.87
N LYS A 72 -1.06 -13.58 6.70
CA LYS A 72 -1.91 -14.76 6.82
C LYS A 72 -2.12 -15.39 5.44
N CYS A 73 -1.84 -16.69 5.35
CA CYS A 73 -2.16 -17.50 4.18
C CYS A 73 -3.66 -17.86 4.16
N GLN A 74 -4.28 -17.87 2.97
CA GLN A 74 -5.70 -18.23 2.81
C GLN A 74 -5.97 -19.73 2.95
N GLY A 75 -4.98 -20.60 2.71
CA GLY A 75 -5.19 -22.06 2.74
C GLY A 75 -5.00 -22.71 4.11
N CYS A 76 -4.08 -22.22 4.93
CA CYS A 76 -3.67 -22.89 6.18
C CYS A 76 -3.74 -21.99 7.41
N PHE A 77 -4.20 -20.74 7.28
CA PHE A 77 -4.36 -19.74 8.35
C PHE A 77 -3.14 -19.46 9.26
N SER A 78 -2.01 -20.12 8.98
CA SER A 78 -0.74 -19.87 9.65
C SER A 78 -0.26 -18.45 9.38
N ILE A 79 0.26 -17.82 10.41
CA ILE A 79 0.81 -16.46 10.38
C ILE A 79 2.30 -16.59 10.13
N THR A 80 2.78 -15.99 9.05
CA THR A 80 4.21 -15.96 8.72
C THR A 80 4.70 -14.52 8.79
N THR A 81 5.85 -14.33 9.43
CA THR A 81 6.52 -13.02 9.47
C THR A 81 7.31 -12.83 8.18
N VAL A 82 6.94 -11.81 7.41
CA VAL A 82 7.55 -11.46 6.14
C VAL A 82 8.15 -10.06 6.24
N PHE A 83 9.29 -9.85 5.59
CA PHE A 83 9.92 -8.53 5.51
C PHE A 83 9.32 -7.72 4.34
N SER A 84 9.08 -6.42 4.54
CA SER A 84 8.40 -5.59 3.53
C SER A 84 9.16 -5.44 2.21
N HIS A 85 10.49 -5.58 2.20
CA HIS A 85 11.34 -5.54 1.00
C HIS A 85 12.09 -6.87 0.84
N SER A 86 11.38 -7.99 0.99
CA SER A 86 11.98 -9.33 0.88
C SER A 86 12.65 -9.53 -0.49
N GLN A 87 13.90 -10.03 -0.47
CA GLN A 87 14.68 -10.32 -1.68
C GLN A 87 14.43 -11.73 -2.20
N THR A 88 14.02 -12.65 -1.34
CA THR A 88 13.68 -14.03 -1.69
C THR A 88 12.18 -14.21 -1.78
N VAL A 89 11.75 -15.20 -2.57
CA VAL A 89 10.36 -15.67 -2.57
C VAL A 89 10.07 -16.30 -1.22
N VAL A 90 9.06 -15.80 -0.49
CA VAL A 90 8.67 -16.38 0.80
C VAL A 90 7.50 -17.33 0.59
N VAL A 91 7.67 -18.55 1.09
CA VAL A 91 6.74 -19.65 0.96
C VAL A 91 6.15 -19.98 2.33
N CYS A 92 4.84 -20.29 2.37
CA CYS A 92 4.17 -20.74 3.59
C CYS A 92 4.68 -22.13 4.01
N PRO A 93 5.04 -22.39 5.28
CA PRO A 93 5.52 -23.70 5.71
C PRO A 93 4.45 -24.80 5.64
N GLY A 94 3.15 -24.47 5.75
CA GLY A 94 2.07 -25.46 5.73
C GLY A 94 1.55 -25.78 4.32
N CYS A 95 1.22 -24.75 3.54
CA CYS A 95 0.59 -24.93 2.21
C CYS A 95 1.58 -24.96 1.05
N GLN A 96 2.87 -24.65 1.28
CA GLN A 96 3.88 -24.43 0.25
C GLN A 96 3.48 -23.41 -0.83
N THR A 97 2.47 -22.59 -0.56
CA THR A 97 2.04 -21.50 -1.44
C THR A 97 3.01 -20.32 -1.32
N VAL A 98 3.33 -19.71 -2.44
CA VAL A 98 4.07 -18.45 -2.48
C VAL A 98 3.22 -17.35 -1.84
N LEU A 99 3.78 -16.64 -0.85
CA LEU A 99 3.10 -15.53 -0.15
C LEU A 99 3.50 -14.17 -0.69
N CYS A 100 4.77 -14.03 -1.09
CA CYS A 100 5.25 -12.82 -1.73
C CYS A 100 6.32 -13.12 -2.76
N GLN A 101 6.33 -12.28 -3.79
CA GLN A 101 7.34 -12.26 -4.84
C GLN A 101 8.27 -11.05 -4.64
N PRO A 102 9.59 -11.24 -4.77
CA PRO A 102 10.55 -10.16 -4.65
C PRO A 102 10.38 -9.17 -5.81
N THR A 103 10.52 -7.88 -5.51
CA THR A 103 10.60 -6.83 -6.53
C THR A 103 11.75 -5.88 -6.18
N GLY A 104 12.06 -4.91 -7.04
CA GLY A 104 13.05 -3.88 -6.74
C GLY A 104 12.68 -2.94 -5.58
N GLY A 105 11.45 -3.02 -5.05
CA GLY A 105 10.95 -2.18 -3.97
C GLY A 105 10.27 -3.01 -2.88
N LYS A 106 9.01 -2.67 -2.58
CA LYS A 106 8.21 -3.48 -1.65
C LYS A 106 7.82 -4.80 -2.30
N ALA A 107 7.92 -5.89 -1.55
CA ALA A 107 7.54 -7.21 -2.03
C ALA A 107 6.07 -7.23 -2.47
N ARG A 108 5.77 -7.93 -3.57
CA ARG A 108 4.40 -8.12 -4.05
C ARG A 108 3.78 -9.29 -3.31
N LEU A 109 2.77 -9.01 -2.50
CA LEU A 109 1.97 -10.06 -1.87
C LEU A 109 1.09 -10.74 -2.93
N THR A 110 0.86 -12.04 -2.76
CA THR A 110 -0.11 -12.77 -3.58
C THR A 110 -1.53 -12.31 -3.26
N GLU A 111 -2.38 -12.34 -4.28
CA GLU A 111 -3.78 -11.98 -4.15
C GLU A 111 -4.48 -12.84 -3.09
N GLY A 112 -5.28 -12.19 -2.24
CA GLY A 112 -5.94 -12.83 -1.11
C GLY A 112 -5.13 -12.89 0.19
N CYS A 113 -3.82 -12.62 0.23
CA CYS A 113 -3.09 -12.60 1.50
C CYS A 113 -3.43 -11.35 2.34
N SER A 114 -3.86 -11.55 3.59
CA SER A 114 -4.07 -10.43 4.53
C SER A 114 -2.81 -10.19 5.35
N PHE A 115 -2.47 -8.93 5.61
CA PHE A 115 -1.27 -8.57 6.38
C PHE A 115 -1.59 -7.62 7.53
N ARG A 116 -0.87 -7.80 8.65
CA ARG A 116 -0.83 -6.87 9.79
C ARG A 116 0.61 -6.41 9.95
N ARG A 117 0.83 -5.11 10.20
CA ARG A 117 2.19 -4.65 10.56
C ARG A 117 2.50 -5.09 11.99
N LYS A 118 3.67 -5.71 12.18
CA LYS A 118 4.19 -5.96 13.53
C LYS A 118 4.71 -4.62 14.08
N GLY A 119 4.34 -4.31 15.31
CA GLY A 119 5.00 -3.22 16.05
C GLY A 119 6.34 -3.75 16.54
N ASP A 120 7.39 -2.94 16.41
CA ASP A 120 8.70 -3.24 16.97
C ASP A 120 8.67 -3.24 18.50
#